data_AF-A0A853FVM8-F1
#
_entry.id   AF-A0A853FVM8-F1
#
_cell.length_a   1.000
_cell.length_b   1.000
_cell.length_c   1.000
_cell.angle_alpha   90.00
_cell.angle_beta   90.00
_cell.angle_gamma   90.00
#
_symmetry.space_group_name_H-M   'P 1'
#
loop_
_entity.id
_entity.type
_entity.pdbx_description
1 polymer ?
#
loop_
_entity_poly.entity_id
_entity_poly.type
_entity_poly.pdbx_seq_one_letter_code
_entity_poly.pdbx_strand_id
1 'polypeptide(L)'
;MLSDDLIHALARDFYEAEQSRVQVRAPSVRYPDLTMADAYAIQNAWVEMKIASGNPIKGFKIGLTSRAMQMAVGISEPDHGVLLEDMFFESGETIPSDRFIGPRLEVELAFVLGKQLKGPNVSVFDVLDATQYVVPALEIIDSRAFMTDPDTGRQRSVLDTIADNAANAGVILGGNPIRPEQADLRWVSAILSQNGVIEETGVAAGVLG
;
A
#
# COMPACT_ATOMS: atom_id res chain seq x y z
N MET A 1 10.70 -14.09 -16.62
CA MET A 1 11.01 -12.70 -16.26
C MET A 1 10.86 -11.85 -17.49
N LEU A 2 10.19 -10.72 -17.35
CA LEU A 2 9.99 -9.73 -18.41
C LEU A 2 11.33 -9.05 -18.77
N SER A 3 11.42 -8.46 -19.95
CA SER A 3 12.56 -7.62 -20.31
C SER A 3 12.49 -6.28 -19.57
N ASP A 4 13.65 -5.67 -19.33
CA ASP A 4 13.75 -4.35 -18.69
C ASP A 4 12.93 -3.30 -19.44
N ASP A 5 12.98 -3.29 -20.79
CA ASP A 5 12.18 -2.36 -21.61
C ASP A 5 10.68 -2.50 -21.35
N LEU A 6 10.18 -3.73 -21.16
CA LEU A 6 8.79 -4.00 -20.89
C LEU A 6 8.41 -3.62 -19.45
N ILE A 7 9.28 -3.87 -18.48
CA ILE A 7 9.09 -3.45 -17.08
C ILE A 7 8.92 -1.91 -17.03
N HIS A 8 9.79 -1.17 -17.69
CA HIS A 8 9.70 0.29 -17.75
C HIS A 8 8.48 0.78 -18.51
N ALA A 9 8.02 0.05 -19.54
CA ALA A 9 6.79 0.39 -20.24
C ALA A 9 5.55 0.22 -19.33
N LEU A 10 5.46 -0.88 -18.61
CA LEU A 10 4.35 -1.13 -17.67
C LEU A 10 4.36 -0.15 -16.49
N ALA A 11 5.55 0.22 -15.98
CA ALA A 11 5.69 1.26 -14.97
C ALA A 11 5.20 2.63 -15.48
N ARG A 12 5.48 2.97 -16.75
CA ARG A 12 4.93 4.19 -17.38
C ARG A 12 3.41 4.12 -17.52
N ASP A 13 2.84 2.98 -17.90
CA ASP A 13 1.39 2.81 -17.98
C ASP A 13 0.73 3.15 -16.62
N PHE A 14 1.30 2.69 -15.50
CA PHE A 14 0.80 3.05 -14.15
C PHE A 14 1.02 4.51 -13.78
N TYR A 15 2.18 5.08 -14.12
CA TYR A 15 2.44 6.51 -13.91
C TYR A 15 1.43 7.38 -14.65
N GLU A 16 1.19 7.11 -15.93
CA GLU A 16 0.22 7.84 -16.76
C GLU A 16 -1.22 7.62 -16.28
N ALA A 17 -1.56 6.42 -15.81
CA ALA A 17 -2.86 6.13 -15.20
C ALA A 17 -3.10 6.98 -13.94
N GLU A 18 -2.09 7.11 -13.07
CA GLU A 18 -2.17 7.96 -11.87
C GLU A 18 -2.36 9.43 -12.24
N GLN A 19 -1.62 9.93 -13.24
CA GLN A 19 -1.69 11.33 -13.68
C GLN A 19 -2.99 11.65 -14.44
N SER A 20 -3.49 10.72 -15.25
CA SER A 20 -4.70 10.93 -16.06
C SER A 20 -5.99 10.55 -15.33
N ARG A 21 -5.90 9.79 -14.24
CA ARG A 21 -7.03 9.18 -13.53
C ARG A 21 -7.84 8.25 -14.43
N VAL A 22 -7.16 7.62 -15.40
CA VAL A 22 -7.75 6.64 -16.32
C VAL A 22 -7.09 5.28 -16.08
N GLN A 23 -7.90 4.27 -15.80
CA GLN A 23 -7.39 2.94 -15.53
C GLN A 23 -6.78 2.29 -16.77
N VAL A 24 -5.74 1.50 -16.55
CA VAL A 24 -5.06 0.69 -17.57
C VAL A 24 -5.41 -0.79 -17.43
N ARG A 25 -5.19 -1.53 -18.52
CA ARG A 25 -5.29 -2.99 -18.51
C ARG A 25 -4.19 -3.57 -17.62
N ALA A 26 -4.60 -4.41 -16.66
CA ALA A 26 -3.71 -5.12 -15.74
C ALA A 26 -2.59 -5.90 -16.47
N PRO A 27 -1.32 -5.80 -16.03
CA PRO A 27 -0.20 -6.56 -16.58
C PRO A 27 -0.45 -8.07 -16.71
N SER A 28 -1.03 -8.72 -15.70
CA SER A 28 -1.29 -10.17 -15.70
C SER A 28 -2.32 -10.63 -16.75
N VAL A 29 -3.17 -9.70 -17.20
CA VAL A 29 -4.11 -9.96 -18.29
C VAL A 29 -3.37 -10.01 -19.63
N ARG A 30 -2.38 -9.13 -19.82
CA ARG A 30 -1.53 -9.06 -21.02
C ARG A 30 -0.44 -10.13 -21.03
N TYR A 31 0.08 -10.46 -19.85
CA TYR A 31 1.22 -11.34 -19.64
C TYR A 31 0.84 -12.41 -18.58
N PRO A 32 0.22 -13.52 -18.99
CA PRO A 32 -0.27 -14.54 -18.06
C PRO A 32 0.83 -15.20 -17.20
N ASP A 33 2.08 -15.21 -17.68
CA ASP A 33 3.24 -15.78 -17.00
C ASP A 33 3.97 -14.76 -16.09
N LEU A 34 3.34 -13.62 -15.78
CA LEU A 34 3.88 -12.62 -14.86
C LEU A 34 4.22 -13.26 -13.51
N THR A 35 5.41 -12.97 -12.99
CA THR A 35 5.85 -13.49 -11.69
C THR A 35 5.82 -12.41 -10.61
N MET A 36 5.94 -12.82 -9.34
CA MET A 36 6.12 -11.91 -8.21
C MET A 36 7.34 -10.99 -8.38
N ALA A 37 8.44 -11.54 -8.91
CA ALA A 37 9.66 -10.76 -9.17
C ALA A 37 9.42 -9.69 -10.25
N ASP A 38 8.66 -10.02 -11.30
CA ASP A 38 8.29 -9.05 -12.33
C ASP A 38 7.39 -7.93 -11.77
N ALA A 39 6.43 -8.28 -10.89
CA ALA A 39 5.55 -7.30 -10.26
C ALA A 39 6.33 -6.29 -9.40
N TYR A 40 7.23 -6.76 -8.53
CA TYR A 40 8.09 -5.87 -7.75
C TYR A 40 9.07 -5.08 -8.62
N ALA A 41 9.54 -5.64 -9.74
CA ALA A 41 10.37 -4.88 -10.68
C ALA A 41 9.60 -3.73 -11.35
N ILE A 42 8.33 -3.95 -11.70
CA ILE A 42 7.44 -2.88 -12.21
C ILE A 42 7.19 -1.81 -11.14
N GLN A 43 6.89 -2.21 -9.91
CA GLN A 43 6.76 -1.28 -8.78
C GLN A 43 8.01 -0.42 -8.61
N ASN A 44 9.19 -1.05 -8.58
CA ASN A 44 10.45 -0.35 -8.38
C ASN A 44 10.73 0.65 -9.51
N ALA A 45 10.54 0.25 -10.77
CA ALA A 45 10.71 1.13 -11.92
C ALA A 45 9.76 2.34 -11.86
N TRP A 46 8.51 2.13 -11.42
CA TRP A 46 7.55 3.22 -11.27
C TRP A 46 7.94 4.18 -10.12
N VAL A 47 8.32 3.62 -8.97
CA VAL A 47 8.79 4.39 -7.81
C VAL A 47 10.04 5.21 -8.16
N GLU A 48 10.99 4.63 -8.89
CA GLU A 48 12.20 5.34 -9.37
C GLU A 48 11.86 6.55 -10.23
N MET A 49 10.84 6.45 -11.10
CA MET A 49 10.37 7.60 -11.89
C MET A 49 9.83 8.73 -10.98
N LYS A 50 9.05 8.39 -9.95
CA LYS A 50 8.52 9.39 -9.00
C LYS A 50 9.64 10.02 -8.15
N ILE A 51 10.63 9.25 -7.73
CA ILE A 51 11.80 9.78 -7.01
C ILE A 51 12.60 10.72 -7.91
N ALA A 52 12.83 10.35 -9.18
CA ALA A 52 13.52 11.18 -10.15
C ALA A 52 12.77 12.50 -10.44
N SER A 53 11.45 12.54 -10.26
CA SER A 53 10.64 13.76 -10.35
C SER A 53 10.65 14.61 -9.05
N GLY A 54 11.50 14.30 -8.08
CA GLY A 54 11.63 15.07 -6.83
C GLY A 54 10.68 14.66 -5.71
N ASN A 55 10.11 13.44 -5.77
CA ASN A 55 9.20 12.93 -4.75
C ASN A 55 9.89 11.82 -3.90
N PRO A 56 10.51 12.17 -2.76
CA PRO A 56 11.34 11.22 -2.01
C PRO A 56 10.51 10.16 -1.26
N ILE A 57 11.17 9.04 -0.94
CA ILE A 57 10.60 7.99 -0.08
C ILE A 57 10.44 8.50 1.36
N LYS A 58 9.30 8.18 1.98
CA LYS A 58 9.00 8.45 3.39
C LYS A 58 8.77 7.21 4.23
N GLY A 59 8.52 6.07 3.62
CA GLY A 59 8.31 4.83 4.34
C GLY A 59 7.82 3.71 3.44
N PHE A 60 7.25 2.70 4.06
CA PHE A 60 6.71 1.52 3.41
C PHE A 60 5.41 1.12 4.09
N LYS A 61 4.54 0.47 3.35
CA LYS A 61 3.34 -0.20 3.88
C LYS A 61 3.45 -1.70 3.66
N ILE A 62 2.69 -2.46 4.45
CA ILE A 62 2.55 -3.91 4.30
C ILE A 62 1.06 -4.18 4.13
N GLY A 63 0.66 -4.74 2.99
CA GLY A 63 -0.72 -5.07 2.70
C GLY A 63 -0.97 -6.58 2.75
N LEU A 64 -2.22 -6.98 2.50
CA LEU A 64 -2.63 -8.40 2.49
C LEU A 64 -2.22 -9.13 3.78
N THR A 65 -2.38 -8.46 4.92
CA THR A 65 -1.98 -8.92 6.27
C THR A 65 -2.98 -9.91 6.90
N SER A 66 -4.20 -9.98 6.36
CA SER A 66 -5.21 -10.96 6.77
C SER A 66 -4.99 -12.30 6.06
N ARG A 67 -4.92 -13.39 6.83
CA ARG A 67 -4.87 -14.76 6.27
C ARG A 67 -6.05 -15.06 5.35
N ALA A 68 -7.24 -14.56 5.68
CA ALA A 68 -8.42 -14.76 4.84
C ALA A 68 -8.25 -14.07 3.48
N MET A 69 -7.68 -12.86 3.46
CA MET A 69 -7.40 -12.14 2.22
C MET A 69 -6.30 -12.82 1.41
N GLN A 70 -5.23 -13.27 2.05
CA GLN A 70 -4.14 -14.03 1.40
C GLN A 70 -4.67 -15.29 0.70
N MET A 71 -5.54 -16.05 1.38
CA MET A 71 -6.20 -17.23 0.81
C MET A 71 -7.11 -16.87 -0.36
N ALA A 72 -7.87 -15.77 -0.26
CA ALA A 72 -8.78 -15.31 -1.31
C ALA A 72 -8.04 -14.90 -2.60
N VAL A 73 -6.82 -14.36 -2.48
CA VAL A 73 -5.99 -13.92 -3.61
C VAL A 73 -4.89 -14.92 -4.00
N GLY A 74 -4.81 -16.06 -3.32
CA GLY A 74 -3.92 -17.18 -3.67
C GLY A 74 -2.44 -16.98 -3.31
N ILE A 75 -2.13 -16.18 -2.28
CA ILE A 75 -0.75 -15.97 -1.79
C ILE A 75 -0.57 -16.52 -0.39
N SER A 76 0.68 -16.72 0.02
CA SER A 76 1.06 -17.24 1.34
C SER A 76 1.79 -16.21 2.21
N GLU A 77 2.02 -15.00 1.71
CA GLU A 77 2.72 -13.93 2.43
C GLU A 77 2.13 -12.56 2.07
N PRO A 78 2.33 -11.53 2.92
CA PRO A 78 1.95 -10.14 2.65
C PRO A 78 2.62 -9.55 1.42
N ASP A 79 2.08 -8.46 0.88
CA ASP A 79 2.78 -7.58 -0.06
C ASP A 79 3.36 -6.34 0.64
N HIS A 80 4.12 -5.53 -0.09
CA HIS A 80 4.60 -4.24 0.40
C HIS A 80 4.68 -3.20 -0.72
N GLY A 81 4.45 -1.95 -0.34
CA GLY A 81 4.56 -0.79 -1.23
C GLY A 81 5.41 0.31 -0.64
N VAL A 82 5.83 1.25 -1.48
CA VAL A 82 6.66 2.40 -1.11
C VAL A 82 5.79 3.63 -0.92
N LEU A 83 5.93 4.28 0.24
CA LEU A 83 5.24 5.53 0.57
C LEU A 83 6.14 6.71 0.19
N LEU A 84 5.59 7.64 -0.58
CA LEU A 84 6.31 8.83 -1.08
C LEU A 84 5.78 10.10 -0.41
N GLU A 85 6.57 11.18 -0.39
CA GLU A 85 6.20 12.46 0.24
C GLU A 85 4.83 12.97 -0.20
N ASP A 86 4.54 12.94 -1.51
CA ASP A 86 3.28 13.46 -2.05
C ASP A 86 2.03 12.70 -1.56
N MET A 87 2.17 11.51 -0.97
CA MET A 87 1.06 10.72 -0.45
C MET A 87 0.58 11.22 0.91
N PHE A 88 1.36 12.03 1.63
CA PHE A 88 1.01 12.43 2.99
C PHE A 88 0.07 13.64 2.98
N PHE A 89 -1.02 13.52 3.74
CA PHE A 89 -1.97 14.59 4.01
C PHE A 89 -2.06 14.85 5.52
N GLU A 90 -2.41 16.07 5.88
CA GLU A 90 -2.55 16.48 7.27
C GLU A 90 -3.86 15.96 7.88
N SER A 91 -3.84 15.69 9.19
CA SER A 91 -5.04 15.28 9.90
C SER A 91 -6.10 16.39 9.88
N GLY A 92 -7.29 16.08 9.38
CA GLY A 92 -8.38 17.05 9.21
C GLY A 92 -8.32 17.86 7.91
N GLU A 93 -7.37 17.56 7.02
CA GLU A 93 -7.30 18.17 5.69
C GLU A 93 -8.48 17.76 4.81
N THR A 94 -8.90 18.65 3.91
CA THR A 94 -9.83 18.31 2.83
C THR A 94 -9.08 17.61 1.70
N ILE A 95 -9.35 16.32 1.51
CA ILE A 95 -8.70 15.50 0.50
C ILE A 95 -9.29 15.79 -0.90
N PRO A 96 -8.47 16.12 -1.91
CA PRO A 96 -8.95 16.37 -3.27
C PRO A 96 -9.34 15.04 -3.93
N SER A 97 -10.64 14.72 -3.95
CA SER A 97 -11.13 13.43 -4.46
C SER A 97 -10.83 13.21 -5.95
N ASP A 98 -10.71 14.29 -6.73
CA ASP A 98 -10.35 14.28 -8.15
C ASP A 98 -8.88 13.89 -8.41
N ARG A 99 -8.05 13.82 -7.37
CA ARG A 99 -6.70 13.27 -7.43
C ARG A 99 -6.69 11.76 -7.66
N PHE A 100 -7.76 11.05 -7.28
CA PHE A 100 -7.87 9.59 -7.24
C PHE A 100 -8.86 9.04 -8.28
N ILE A 101 -8.80 7.73 -8.53
CA ILE A 101 -9.69 7.02 -9.46
C ILE A 101 -10.88 6.41 -8.71
N GLY A 102 -10.60 5.55 -7.73
CA GLY A 102 -11.59 4.85 -6.93
C GLY A 102 -11.07 4.63 -5.52
N PRO A 103 -10.86 5.72 -4.74
CA PRO A 103 -10.20 5.64 -3.46
C PRO A 103 -11.03 4.84 -2.45
N ARG A 104 -10.34 4.05 -1.63
CA ARG A 104 -10.87 3.40 -0.44
C ARG A 104 -9.99 3.74 0.75
N LEU A 105 -10.52 3.58 1.95
CA LEU A 105 -9.85 3.95 3.18
C LEU A 105 -9.61 2.71 4.04
N GLU A 106 -8.40 2.58 4.58
CA GLU A 106 -7.99 1.54 5.51
C GLU A 106 -7.52 2.18 6.83
N VAL A 107 -7.65 1.44 7.94
CA VAL A 107 -7.30 1.90 9.29
C VAL A 107 -6.12 1.08 9.80
N GLU A 108 -5.04 1.78 10.13
CA GLU A 108 -3.71 1.20 10.33
C GLU A 108 -3.04 1.76 11.60
N LEU A 109 -1.93 1.12 11.98
CA LEU A 109 -0.95 1.68 12.91
C LEU A 109 0.36 1.92 12.15
N ALA A 110 0.84 3.17 12.16
CA ALA A 110 2.15 3.50 11.61
C ALA A 110 3.24 3.41 12.68
N PHE A 111 4.35 2.75 12.33
CA PHE A 111 5.55 2.67 13.15
C PHE A 111 6.57 3.69 12.65
N VAL A 112 6.83 4.74 13.42
CA VAL A 112 7.85 5.72 13.09
C VAL A 112 9.18 5.27 13.68
N LEU A 113 10.13 4.96 12.80
CA LEU A 113 11.43 4.43 13.17
C LEU A 113 12.40 5.53 13.60
N GLY A 114 13.03 5.35 14.76
CA GLY A 114 14.17 6.16 15.22
C GLY A 114 15.52 5.52 14.90
N LYS A 115 15.53 4.24 14.51
CA LYS A 115 16.73 3.50 14.10
C LYS A 115 16.45 2.73 12.81
N GLN A 116 17.49 2.50 12.02
CA GLN A 116 17.38 1.69 10.80
C GLN A 116 17.12 0.22 11.15
N LEU A 117 16.17 -0.40 10.46
CA LEU A 117 15.99 -1.86 10.39
C LEU A 117 16.66 -2.41 9.13
N LYS A 118 17.42 -3.49 9.25
CA LYS A 118 18.10 -4.12 8.12
C LYS A 118 18.13 -5.64 8.27
N GLY A 119 17.63 -6.35 7.26
CA GLY A 119 17.65 -7.81 7.20
C GLY A 119 18.99 -8.40 6.75
N PRO A 120 19.09 -9.74 6.70
CA PRO A 120 18.06 -10.72 7.07
C PRO A 120 17.90 -10.90 8.59
N ASN A 121 16.86 -11.62 9.02
CA ASN A 121 16.59 -12.01 10.42
C ASN A 121 16.13 -10.88 11.38
N VAL A 122 15.43 -9.87 10.86
CA VAL A 122 14.75 -8.87 11.72
C VAL A 122 13.63 -9.57 12.50
N SER A 123 13.59 -9.37 13.81
CA SER A 123 12.55 -9.87 14.72
C SER A 123 11.59 -8.77 15.18
N VAL A 124 10.47 -9.15 15.78
CA VAL A 124 9.55 -8.20 16.42
C VAL A 124 10.26 -7.36 17.50
N PHE A 125 11.22 -7.93 18.22
CA PHE A 125 11.97 -7.19 19.24
C PHE A 125 12.86 -6.10 18.64
N ASP A 126 13.45 -6.35 17.46
CA ASP A 126 14.22 -5.35 16.74
C ASP A 126 13.32 -4.20 16.26
N VAL A 127 12.11 -4.52 15.78
CA VAL A 127 11.10 -3.51 15.39
C VAL A 127 10.71 -2.65 16.58
N LEU A 128 10.44 -3.26 17.74
CA LEU A 128 10.10 -2.53 18.95
C LEU A 128 11.25 -1.61 19.41
N ASP A 129 12.51 -2.08 19.40
CA ASP A 129 13.68 -1.27 19.78
C ASP A 129 14.00 -0.14 18.78
N ALA A 130 13.70 -0.36 17.48
CA ALA A 130 13.93 0.63 16.44
C ALA A 130 12.82 1.69 16.36
N THR A 131 11.64 1.41 16.90
CA THR A 131 10.48 2.30 16.81
C THR A 131 10.58 3.44 17.82
N GLN A 132 10.57 4.68 17.32
CA GLN A 132 10.52 5.88 18.16
C GLN A 132 9.12 6.11 18.74
N TYR A 133 8.08 5.93 17.92
CA TYR A 133 6.69 5.95 18.34
C TYR A 133 5.79 5.22 17.34
N VAL A 134 4.62 4.81 17.81
CA VAL A 134 3.50 4.29 17.04
C VAL A 134 2.41 5.36 17.03
N VAL A 135 1.78 5.56 15.88
CA VAL A 135 0.70 6.55 15.71
C VAL A 135 -0.41 5.94 14.84
N PRO A 136 -1.70 6.25 15.12
CA PRO A 136 -2.77 5.92 14.19
C PRO A 136 -2.51 6.46 12.79
N ALA A 137 -2.84 5.65 11.79
CA ALA A 137 -2.75 6.04 10.40
C ALA A 137 -4.00 5.62 9.64
N LEU A 138 -4.40 6.44 8.68
CA LEU A 138 -5.32 6.03 7.64
C LEU A 138 -4.54 5.88 6.34
N GLU A 139 -4.77 4.79 5.62
CA GLU A 139 -4.26 4.63 4.26
C GLU A 139 -5.41 4.88 3.27
N ILE A 140 -5.16 5.74 2.29
CA ILE A 140 -5.99 5.83 1.09
C ILE A 140 -5.36 4.89 0.07
N ILE A 141 -6.11 3.88 -0.33
CA ILE A 141 -5.71 2.96 -1.40
C ILE A 141 -6.50 3.26 -2.68
N ASP A 142 -5.88 3.05 -3.82
CA ASP A 142 -6.49 3.29 -5.14
C ASP A 142 -5.99 2.26 -6.16
N SER A 143 -6.64 2.17 -7.32
CA SER A 143 -6.37 1.16 -8.33
C SER A 143 -6.21 1.78 -9.71
N ARG A 144 -4.97 1.79 -10.23
CA ARG A 144 -4.67 2.26 -11.58
C ARG A 144 -4.95 1.19 -12.63
N ALA A 145 -5.00 -0.09 -12.26
CA ALA A 145 -5.49 -1.15 -13.14
C ALA A 145 -7.00 -1.39 -12.99
N PHE A 146 -7.67 -1.81 -14.05
CA PHE A 146 -9.05 -2.29 -13.95
C PHE A 146 -9.14 -3.50 -13.00
N MET A 147 -10.17 -3.52 -12.15
CA MET A 147 -10.48 -4.68 -11.30
C MET A 147 -10.87 -5.90 -12.15
N THR A 148 -11.70 -5.65 -13.16
CA THR A 148 -12.12 -6.61 -14.18
C THR A 148 -11.83 -5.99 -15.53
N ASP A 149 -11.05 -6.69 -16.36
CA ASP A 149 -10.71 -6.22 -17.69
C ASP A 149 -11.98 -6.04 -18.55
N PRO A 150 -12.22 -4.85 -19.13
CA PRO A 150 -13.49 -4.56 -19.81
C PRO A 150 -13.70 -5.38 -21.08
N ASP A 151 -12.62 -5.81 -21.74
CA ASP A 151 -12.72 -6.51 -23.02
C ASP A 151 -12.77 -8.04 -22.85
N THR A 152 -12.06 -8.57 -21.85
CA THR A 152 -11.93 -10.03 -21.65
C THR A 152 -12.74 -10.56 -20.47
N GLY A 153 -13.23 -9.68 -19.59
CA GLY A 153 -13.91 -10.07 -18.34
C GLY A 153 -12.99 -10.73 -17.30
N ARG A 154 -11.68 -10.77 -17.54
CA ARG A 154 -10.70 -11.38 -16.64
C ARG A 154 -10.48 -10.49 -15.41
N GLN A 155 -10.51 -11.08 -14.22
CA GLN A 155 -10.15 -10.38 -12.98
C GLN A 155 -8.64 -10.12 -12.94
N ARG A 156 -8.24 -8.98 -12.36
CA ARG A 156 -6.84 -8.77 -12.01
C ARG A 156 -6.37 -9.78 -10.96
N SER A 157 -5.07 -10.00 -10.92
CA SER A 157 -4.38 -10.79 -9.91
C SER A 157 -3.76 -9.90 -8.83
N VAL A 158 -3.29 -10.51 -7.75
CA VAL A 158 -2.45 -9.83 -6.75
C VAL A 158 -1.19 -9.22 -7.33
N LEU A 159 -0.62 -9.82 -8.39
CA LEU A 159 0.60 -9.32 -9.03
C LEU A 159 0.38 -7.94 -9.66
N ASP A 160 -0.85 -7.65 -10.07
CA ASP A 160 -1.21 -6.34 -10.60
C ASP A 160 -1.29 -5.30 -9.48
N THR A 161 -1.79 -5.69 -8.31
CA THR A 161 -1.77 -4.82 -7.11
C THR A 161 -0.35 -4.49 -6.69
N ILE A 162 0.55 -5.49 -6.69
CA ILE A 162 1.96 -5.30 -6.34
C ILE A 162 2.66 -4.40 -7.36
N ALA A 163 2.50 -4.69 -8.65
CA ALA A 163 3.04 -3.85 -9.71
C ALA A 163 2.53 -2.40 -9.62
N ASP A 164 1.29 -2.22 -9.18
CA ASP A 164 0.64 -0.95 -8.89
C ASP A 164 1.00 -0.39 -7.50
N ASN A 165 2.26 -0.53 -7.08
CA ASN A 165 2.81 -0.08 -5.79
C ASN A 165 1.92 -0.45 -4.59
N ALA A 166 1.46 -1.70 -4.56
CA ALA A 166 0.55 -2.25 -3.55
C ALA A 166 -0.70 -1.39 -3.31
N ALA A 167 -1.26 -0.78 -4.36
CA ALA A 167 -2.43 0.11 -4.32
C ALA A 167 -2.24 1.44 -3.54
N ASN A 168 -1.00 1.82 -3.20
CA ASN A 168 -0.74 3.06 -2.44
C ASN A 168 -1.32 4.30 -3.15
N ALA A 169 -1.92 5.21 -2.39
CA ALA A 169 -2.38 6.49 -2.94
C ALA A 169 -2.28 7.67 -1.95
N GLY A 170 -2.54 7.45 -0.66
CA GLY A 170 -2.45 8.49 0.36
C GLY A 170 -2.25 7.94 1.77
N VAL A 171 -1.74 8.77 2.66
CA VAL A 171 -1.50 8.47 4.08
C VAL A 171 -1.93 9.67 4.90
N ILE A 172 -2.71 9.44 5.95
CA ILE A 172 -3.02 10.46 6.96
C ILE A 172 -2.57 9.94 8.31
N LEU A 173 -1.59 10.60 8.92
CA LEU A 173 -1.20 10.34 10.30
C LEU A 173 -2.01 11.23 11.23
N GLY A 174 -2.40 10.72 12.39
CA GLY A 174 -3.17 11.51 13.34
C GLY A 174 -3.35 10.86 14.70
N GLY A 175 -4.07 11.56 15.59
CA GLY A 175 -4.28 11.09 16.96
C GLY A 175 -3.04 11.21 17.83
N ASN A 176 -2.90 10.30 18.80
CA ASN A 176 -1.88 10.39 19.85
C ASN A 176 -0.69 9.46 19.54
N PRO A 177 0.52 9.98 19.35
CA PRO A 177 1.71 9.14 19.26
C PRO A 177 2.04 8.54 20.63
N ILE A 178 2.34 7.25 20.66
CA ILE A 178 2.76 6.53 21.87
C ILE A 178 4.06 5.78 21.61
N ARG A 179 4.86 5.54 22.65
CA ARG A 179 5.97 4.60 22.56
C ARG A 179 5.42 3.16 22.55
N PRO A 180 6.06 2.21 21.83
CA PRO A 180 5.57 0.84 21.70
C PRO A 180 5.30 0.13 23.04
N GLU A 181 6.08 0.45 24.08
CA GLU A 181 5.96 -0.14 25.41
C GLU A 181 4.81 0.42 26.27
N GLN A 182 4.15 1.50 25.83
CA GLN A 182 3.11 2.18 26.61
C GLN A 182 1.75 1.47 26.57
N ALA A 183 1.53 0.58 25.60
CA ALA A 183 0.29 -0.17 25.46
C ALA A 183 0.55 -1.55 24.85
N ASP A 184 -0.36 -2.50 25.11
CA ASP A 184 -0.42 -3.71 24.31
C ASP A 184 -1.01 -3.36 22.94
N LEU A 185 -0.15 -3.18 21.94
CA LEU A 185 -0.54 -2.75 20.60
C LEU A 185 -1.58 -3.69 19.97
N ARG A 186 -1.62 -4.96 20.37
CA ARG A 186 -2.59 -5.96 19.88
C ARG A 186 -4.03 -5.58 20.19
N TRP A 187 -4.26 -4.83 21.26
CA TRP A 187 -5.58 -4.42 21.73
C TRP A 187 -6.00 -3.02 21.30
N VAL A 188 -5.15 -2.31 20.54
CA VAL A 188 -5.57 -1.05 19.95
C VAL A 188 -6.72 -1.33 19.00
N SER A 189 -7.83 -0.64 19.21
CA SER A 189 -9.06 -0.81 18.45
C SER A 189 -9.47 0.49 17.77
N ALA A 190 -10.24 0.35 16.70
CA ALA A 190 -10.71 1.49 15.93
C ALA A 190 -12.18 1.31 15.52
N ILE A 191 -12.84 2.45 15.35
CA ILE A 191 -14.17 2.59 14.77
C ILE A 191 -13.99 3.53 13.59
N LEU A 192 -14.26 3.06 12.38
CA LEU A 192 -14.25 3.88 11.18
C LEU A 192 -15.66 4.39 10.92
N SER A 193 -15.81 5.71 10.85
CA SER A 193 -17.08 6.35 10.57
C SER A 193 -17.04 7.17 9.28
N GLN A 194 -18.05 7.02 8.44
CA GLN A 194 -18.28 7.80 7.24
C GLN A 194 -19.61 8.57 7.38
N ASN A 195 -19.58 9.90 7.22
CA ASN A 195 -20.76 10.76 7.31
C ASN A 195 -21.58 10.57 8.61
N GLY A 196 -20.89 10.30 9.73
CA GLY A 196 -21.50 10.08 11.04
C GLY A 196 -22.05 8.66 11.26
N VAL A 197 -21.88 7.74 10.32
CA VAL A 197 -22.28 6.33 10.44
C VAL A 197 -21.04 5.46 10.61
N ILE A 198 -21.11 4.47 11.50
CA ILE A 198 -20.04 3.48 11.67
C ILE A 198 -20.12 2.49 10.51
N GLU A 199 -19.07 2.44 9.69
CA GLU A 199 -18.97 1.50 8.56
C GLU A 199 -18.19 0.25 8.96
N GLU A 200 -17.08 0.42 9.68
CA GLU A 200 -16.18 -0.67 10.04
C GLU A 200 -15.67 -0.55 11.48
N THR A 201 -15.30 -1.69 12.07
CA THR A 201 -14.64 -1.76 13.38
C THR A 201 -13.52 -2.79 13.33
N GLY A 202 -12.46 -2.59 14.10
CA GLY A 202 -11.32 -3.49 14.10
C GLY A 202 -10.48 -3.45 15.36
N VAL A 203 -9.66 -4.48 15.53
CA VAL A 203 -8.65 -4.61 16.59
C VAL A 203 -7.33 -4.97 15.91
N ALA A 204 -6.25 -4.31 16.30
CA ALA A 204 -4.95 -4.37 15.62
C ALA A 204 -4.34 -5.79 15.57
N ALA A 205 -4.65 -6.68 16.51
CA ALA A 205 -4.29 -8.11 16.42
C ALA A 205 -4.78 -8.81 15.13
N GLY A 206 -5.78 -8.25 14.44
CA GLY A 206 -6.18 -8.73 13.12
C GLY A 206 -5.08 -8.61 12.05
N VAL A 207 -4.07 -7.78 12.28
CA VAL A 207 -2.90 -7.60 11.41
C VAL A 207 -1.80 -8.56 11.83
N LEU A 208 -1.70 -9.70 11.13
CA LEU A 208 -0.67 -10.74 11.30
C LEU A 208 -0.61 -11.46 12.66
N GLY A 209 -1.57 -11.26 13.58
CA GLY A 209 -1.77 -12.08 14.79
C GLY A 209 -1.55 -11.36 16.12
#